data_AF-A0A7V3T170-F1
#
_entry.id   AF-A0A7V3T170-F1
#
_cell.length_a   1.000
_cell.length_b   1.000
_cell.length_c   1.000
_cell.angle_alpha   90.00
_cell.angle_beta   90.00
_cell.angle_gamma   90.00
#
_symmetry.space_group_name_H-M   'P 1'
#
loop_
_entity.id
_entity.type
_entity.pdbx_description
1 polymer ?
#
loop_
_entity_poly.entity_id
_entity_poly.type
_entity_poly.pdbx_seq_one_letter_code
_entity_poly.pdbx_strand_id
1 'polypeptide(L)'
;MWYTVQPGDSLLSVALNFGTTVQQLRQANQLEEDILYAGQRIYIPTGSERQTTYTVRPGDSLFSIARRYNTTVEAIVALNNLTSLSLNVGQRLTIPVYSEAIVNVDRAVVRSGPGLNAAVIATMVRGARLPVTGSSGDWFRVRLYNRREGWISKTVVRFVAYDGSKPITSILGFYTLEEGPALPSSFTVFANNTESISEVGFFMYRLNRYSPSEIEKFGEFTDQDMRNLVAISHRNNILAMPVVHNLLYRPGGQEASKQVVRRMLATPQTRLAFISNII
;
A
#
# COMPACT_ATOMS: atom_id res chain seq x y z
N MET A 1 -19.01 7.63 -10.26
CA MET A 1 -19.25 6.85 -11.50
C MET A 1 -19.85 5.48 -11.19
N TRP A 2 -20.64 4.87 -12.07
CA TRP A 2 -21.13 3.49 -11.88
C TRP A 2 -20.12 2.48 -12.41
N TYR A 3 -19.90 1.40 -11.66
CA TYR A 3 -19.04 0.27 -12.00
C TYR A 3 -19.81 -1.04 -11.88
N THR A 4 -19.57 -1.97 -12.81
CA THR A 4 -20.13 -3.31 -12.77
C THR A 4 -19.06 -4.27 -12.27
N VAL A 5 -19.30 -4.89 -11.12
CA VAL A 5 -18.40 -5.84 -10.46
C VAL A 5 -18.06 -6.99 -11.40
N GLN A 6 -16.77 -7.28 -11.55
CA GLN A 6 -16.26 -8.38 -12.36
C GLN A 6 -16.02 -9.63 -11.51
N PRO A 7 -16.01 -10.84 -12.11
CA PRO A 7 -15.61 -12.05 -11.41
C PRO A 7 -14.22 -11.90 -10.76
N GLY A 8 -14.14 -12.14 -9.45
CA GLY A 8 -12.90 -11.99 -8.66
C GLY A 8 -12.70 -10.62 -8.00
N ASP A 9 -13.59 -9.65 -8.24
CA ASP A 9 -13.56 -8.38 -7.53
C ASP A 9 -13.88 -8.55 -6.04
N SER A 10 -13.21 -7.72 -5.24
CA SER A 10 -13.50 -7.46 -3.83
C SER A 10 -13.64 -5.95 -3.63
N LEU A 11 -14.27 -5.52 -2.53
CA LEU A 11 -14.28 -4.10 -2.20
C LEU A 11 -12.86 -3.51 -2.13
N LEU A 12 -11.88 -4.30 -1.69
CA LEU A 12 -10.48 -3.88 -1.64
C LEU A 12 -9.90 -3.68 -3.04
N SER A 13 -10.03 -4.66 -3.94
CA SER A 13 -9.48 -4.55 -5.31
C SER A 13 -10.12 -3.41 -6.07
N VAL A 14 -11.44 -3.24 -5.96
CA VAL A 14 -12.17 -2.12 -6.56
C VAL A 14 -11.71 -0.79 -5.96
N ALA A 15 -11.61 -0.69 -4.63
CA ALA A 15 -11.16 0.52 -3.97
C ALA A 15 -9.77 0.96 -4.47
N LEU A 16 -8.84 0.02 -4.54
CA LEU A 16 -7.49 0.27 -5.05
C LEU A 16 -7.50 0.70 -6.52
N ASN A 17 -8.21 -0.02 -7.38
CA ASN A 17 -8.29 0.26 -8.82
C ASN A 17 -8.83 1.66 -9.12
N PHE A 18 -9.79 2.13 -8.31
CA PHE A 18 -10.43 3.43 -8.48
C PHE A 18 -9.91 4.51 -7.53
N GLY A 19 -8.85 4.25 -6.77
CA GLY A 19 -8.24 5.18 -5.82
C GLY A 19 -9.21 5.74 -4.79
N THR A 20 -10.09 4.89 -4.28
CA THR A 20 -11.05 5.15 -3.20
C THR A 20 -10.79 4.19 -2.04
N THR A 21 -11.63 4.18 -1.02
CA THR A 21 -11.52 3.24 0.11
C THR A 21 -12.70 2.29 0.18
N VAL A 22 -12.48 1.12 0.79
CA VAL A 22 -13.56 0.17 1.13
C VAL A 22 -14.68 0.89 1.88
N GLN A 23 -14.33 1.74 2.84
CA GLN A 23 -15.32 2.49 3.61
C GLN A 23 -16.13 3.47 2.76
N GLN A 24 -15.50 4.24 1.85
CA GLN A 24 -16.21 5.12 0.94
C GLN A 24 -17.12 4.34 -0.01
N LEU A 25 -16.65 3.20 -0.52
CA LEU A 25 -17.49 2.32 -1.34
C LEU A 25 -18.70 1.83 -0.55
N ARG A 26 -18.51 1.36 0.69
CA ARG A 26 -19.63 0.93 1.54
C ARG A 26 -20.61 2.05 1.82
N GLN A 27 -20.13 3.23 2.19
CA GLN A 27 -20.99 4.37 2.49
C GLN A 27 -21.77 4.83 1.26
N ALA A 28 -21.10 4.95 0.11
CA ALA A 28 -21.71 5.39 -1.13
C ALA A 28 -22.74 4.39 -1.70
N ASN A 29 -22.60 3.10 -1.36
CA ASN A 29 -23.47 2.02 -1.83
C ASN A 29 -24.37 1.43 -0.75
N GLN A 30 -24.34 1.99 0.46
CA GLN A 30 -25.10 1.49 1.62
C GLN A 30 -24.86 -0.01 1.88
N LEU A 31 -23.61 -0.48 1.75
CA LEU A 31 -23.26 -1.89 1.92
C LEU A 31 -23.04 -2.23 3.41
N GLU A 32 -23.81 -3.20 3.88
CA GLU A 32 -23.71 -3.73 5.24
C GLU A 32 -22.55 -4.73 5.40
N GLU A 33 -22.19 -5.43 4.33
CA GLU A 33 -21.12 -6.43 4.29
C GLU A 33 -20.07 -6.10 3.21
N ASP A 34 -18.93 -6.79 3.28
CA ASP A 34 -17.81 -6.59 2.35
C ASP A 34 -17.90 -7.50 1.09
N ILE A 35 -19.06 -8.12 0.88
CA ILE A 35 -19.32 -9.06 -0.24
C ILE A 35 -19.77 -8.28 -1.47
N LEU A 36 -19.17 -8.62 -2.62
CA LEU A 36 -19.59 -8.17 -3.94
C LEU A 36 -19.98 -9.36 -4.81
N TYR A 37 -21.03 -9.21 -5.60
CA TYR A 37 -21.46 -10.22 -6.57
C TYR A 37 -21.06 -9.81 -7.99
N ALA A 38 -20.54 -10.75 -8.78
CA ALA A 38 -20.26 -10.49 -10.19
C ALA A 38 -21.53 -10.01 -10.91
N GLY A 39 -21.42 -8.92 -11.67
CA GLY A 39 -22.56 -8.25 -12.32
C GLY A 39 -23.28 -7.20 -11.46
N GLN A 40 -23.01 -7.14 -10.14
CA GLN A 40 -23.56 -6.09 -9.28
C GLN A 40 -23.08 -4.72 -9.75
N ARG A 41 -24.00 -3.74 -9.82
CA ARG A 41 -23.63 -2.34 -10.09
C ARG A 41 -23.41 -1.62 -8.77
N ILE A 42 -22.23 -1.04 -8.62
CA ILE A 42 -21.86 -0.21 -7.48
C ILE A 42 -21.43 1.18 -7.95
N TYR A 43 -21.73 2.18 -7.14
CA TYR A 43 -21.29 3.55 -7.27
C TYR A 43 -19.89 3.73 -6.71
N ILE A 44 -18.97 4.20 -7.55
CA ILE A 44 -17.61 4.56 -7.18
C ILE A 44 -17.56 6.09 -7.02
N PRO A 45 -17.36 6.62 -5.80
CA PRO A 45 -17.22 8.06 -5.59
C PRO A 45 -15.93 8.59 -6.22
N THR A 46 -16.03 9.67 -7.01
CA THR A 46 -14.92 10.26 -7.77
C THR A 46 -14.71 11.72 -7.42
N GLY A 47 -13.45 12.17 -7.33
CA GLY A 47 -13.11 13.58 -7.11
C GLY A 47 -13.65 14.12 -5.77
N SER A 48 -14.37 15.24 -5.83
CA SER A 48 -14.97 15.93 -4.65
C SER A 48 -16.02 15.10 -3.93
N GLU A 49 -16.65 14.11 -4.58
CA GLU A 49 -17.62 13.22 -3.92
C GLU A 49 -16.96 12.22 -2.96
N ARG A 50 -15.63 12.07 -3.03
CA ARG A 50 -14.87 11.31 -2.04
C ARG A 50 -14.83 12.01 -0.69
N GLN A 51 -15.04 13.33 -0.68
CA GLN A 51 -15.02 14.13 0.54
C GLN A 51 -16.28 13.85 1.35
N THR A 52 -16.14 13.00 2.37
CA THR A 52 -17.22 12.77 3.32
C THR A 52 -17.33 13.97 4.25
N THR A 53 -18.40 14.76 4.13
CA THR A 53 -18.72 15.81 5.10
C THR A 53 -19.72 15.29 6.13
N TYR A 54 -19.47 15.55 7.40
CA TYR A 54 -20.32 15.18 8.52
C TYR A 54 -20.80 16.42 9.26
N THR A 55 -22.11 16.50 9.53
CA THR A 55 -22.69 17.53 10.39
C THR A 55 -22.84 16.97 11.80
N VAL A 56 -22.18 17.61 12.77
CA VAL A 56 -22.19 17.25 14.19
C VAL A 56 -23.62 17.27 14.73
N ARG A 57 -23.99 16.19 15.43
CA ARG A 57 -25.31 15.98 16.05
C ARG A 57 -25.22 16.11 17.58
N PRO A 58 -26.35 16.32 18.28
CA PRO A 58 -26.36 16.29 19.74
C PRO A 58 -25.77 14.99 20.28
N GLY A 59 -24.81 15.10 21.22
CA GLY A 59 -24.11 13.96 21.83
C GLY A 59 -22.87 13.46 21.08
N ASP A 60 -22.53 14.04 19.93
CA ASP A 60 -21.29 13.67 19.23
C ASP A 60 -20.03 14.18 19.93
N SER A 61 -18.95 13.42 19.76
CA SER A 61 -17.59 13.80 20.12
C SER A 61 -16.65 13.48 18.95
N LEU A 62 -15.47 14.10 18.91
CA LEU A 62 -14.45 13.71 17.92
C LEU A 62 -14.12 12.22 18.00
N PHE A 63 -14.13 11.64 19.20
CA PHE A 63 -13.88 10.21 19.40
C PHE A 63 -14.98 9.33 18.79
N SER A 64 -16.25 9.64 19.06
CA SER A 64 -17.36 8.85 18.51
C SER A 64 -17.43 8.96 16.99
N ILE A 65 -17.15 10.14 16.43
CA ILE A 65 -17.07 10.36 14.98
C ILE A 65 -15.87 9.61 14.39
N ALA A 66 -14.67 9.75 14.97
CA ALA A 66 -13.47 9.07 14.49
C ALA A 66 -13.68 7.56 14.45
N ARG A 67 -14.24 6.97 15.51
CA ARG A 67 -14.56 5.54 15.57
C ARG A 67 -15.59 5.13 14.51
N ARG A 68 -16.66 5.91 14.35
CA ARG A 68 -17.70 5.65 13.33
C ARG A 68 -17.14 5.63 11.92
N TYR A 69 -16.19 6.51 11.65
CA TYR A 69 -15.58 6.67 10.34
C TYR A 69 -14.21 6.00 10.23
N ASN A 70 -13.85 5.09 11.14
CA ASN A 70 -12.58 4.36 11.13
C ASN A 70 -11.35 5.26 10.82
N THR A 71 -11.33 6.44 11.44
CA THR A 71 -10.28 7.44 11.32
C THR A 71 -9.77 7.81 12.71
N THR A 72 -8.86 8.78 12.81
CA THR A 72 -8.31 9.23 14.10
C THR A 72 -8.81 10.62 14.47
N VAL A 73 -8.85 10.92 15.77
CA VAL A 73 -9.18 12.26 16.26
C VAL A 73 -8.16 13.27 15.70
N GLU A 74 -6.88 12.92 15.71
CA GLU A 74 -5.82 13.75 15.12
C GLU A 74 -6.06 14.03 13.64
N ALA A 75 -6.51 13.04 12.86
CA ALA A 75 -6.82 13.25 11.46
C ALA A 75 -7.96 14.27 11.29
N ILE A 76 -9.05 14.14 12.06
CA ILE A 76 -10.20 15.06 11.97
C ILE A 76 -9.75 16.47 12.36
N VAL A 77 -9.02 16.61 13.47
CA VAL A 77 -8.51 17.90 13.96
C VAL A 77 -7.62 18.56 12.91
N ALA A 78 -6.64 17.83 12.37
CA ALA A 78 -5.70 18.36 11.38
C ALA A 78 -6.40 18.79 10.09
N LEU A 79 -7.31 17.95 9.56
CA LEU A 79 -7.98 18.22 8.29
C LEU A 79 -8.97 19.40 8.37
N ASN A 80 -9.55 19.63 9.55
CA ASN A 80 -10.52 20.70 9.78
C ASN A 80 -9.92 21.94 10.46
N ASN A 81 -8.60 21.98 10.66
CA ASN A 81 -7.90 23.04 11.38
C ASN A 81 -8.53 23.38 12.74
N LEU A 82 -8.97 22.36 13.48
CA LEU A 82 -9.61 22.57 14.79
C LEU A 82 -8.57 22.96 15.83
N THR A 83 -8.88 23.99 16.61
CA THR A 83 -8.05 24.43 17.75
C THR A 83 -8.55 23.89 19.09
N SER A 84 -9.74 23.31 19.12
CA SER A 84 -10.38 22.71 20.29
C SER A 84 -10.95 21.33 19.96
N LEU A 85 -11.03 20.47 20.97
CA LEU A 85 -11.67 19.16 20.87
C LEU A 85 -13.19 19.23 21.08
N SER A 86 -13.71 20.36 21.54
CA SER A 86 -15.15 20.59 21.70
C SER A 86 -15.82 20.81 20.35
N LEU A 87 -16.98 20.18 20.15
CA LEU A 87 -17.77 20.30 18.94
C LEU A 87 -19.07 21.05 19.20
N ASN A 88 -19.50 21.85 18.23
CA ASN A 88 -20.80 22.50 18.26
C ASN A 88 -21.81 21.71 17.41
N VAL A 89 -23.03 21.54 17.91
CA VAL A 89 -24.11 20.93 17.11
C VAL A 89 -24.33 21.76 15.84
N GLY A 90 -24.43 21.08 14.69
CA GLY A 90 -24.53 21.73 13.38
C GLY A 90 -23.19 22.06 12.73
N GLN A 91 -22.06 21.94 13.44
CA GLN A 91 -20.73 22.11 12.87
C GLN A 91 -20.49 21.10 11.75
N ARG A 92 -19.98 21.56 10.60
CA ARG A 92 -19.59 20.70 9.49
C ARG A 92 -18.12 20.33 9.61
N LEU A 93 -17.84 19.03 9.52
CA LEU A 93 -16.50 18.45 9.55
C LEU A 93 -16.26 17.70 8.24
N THR A 94 -15.15 17.97 7.59
CA THR A 94 -14.60 17.06 6.58
C THR A 94 -13.98 15.86 7.28
N ILE A 95 -14.45 14.66 6.93
CA ILE A 95 -13.98 13.42 7.51
C ILE A 95 -12.76 12.92 6.73
N PRO A 96 -11.60 12.75 7.38
CA PRO A 96 -10.42 12.18 6.75
C PRO A 96 -10.65 10.72 6.42
N VAL A 97 -10.21 10.35 5.23
CA VAL A 97 -10.32 9.01 4.65
C VAL A 97 -9.00 8.25 4.81
N TYR A 98 -7.89 9.00 4.82
CA TYR A 98 -6.56 8.47 5.00
C TYR A 98 -5.71 9.47 5.77
N SER A 99 -4.78 8.97 6.57
CA SER A 99 -3.79 9.80 7.25
C SER A 99 -2.47 9.06 7.34
N GLU A 100 -1.38 9.81 7.34
CA GLU A 100 -0.05 9.25 7.37
C GLU A 100 0.90 10.09 8.20
N ALA A 101 1.94 9.41 8.66
CA ALA A 101 3.11 9.99 9.29
C ALA A 101 4.23 10.00 8.25
N ILE A 102 4.71 11.19 7.89
CA ILE A 102 5.85 11.39 7.00
C ILE A 102 7.08 11.64 7.85
N VAL A 103 8.07 10.78 7.76
CA VAL A 103 9.30 10.89 8.56
C VAL A 103 10.06 12.17 8.19
N ASN A 104 10.39 12.99 9.18
CA ASN A 104 11.04 14.30 8.99
C ASN A 104 12.49 14.37 9.53
N VAL A 105 13.04 13.22 9.94
CA VAL A 105 14.43 13.03 10.41
C VAL A 105 15.12 11.97 9.56
N ASP A 106 16.46 11.94 9.56
CA ASP A 106 17.20 11.01 8.69
C ASP A 106 17.07 9.54 9.12
N ARG A 107 16.81 9.31 10.41
CA ARG A 107 16.55 7.98 10.97
C ARG A 107 15.48 8.06 12.05
N ALA A 108 14.29 7.54 11.74
CA ALA A 108 13.23 7.32 12.70
C ALA A 108 13.16 5.84 13.11
N VAL A 109 12.81 5.60 14.37
CA VAL A 109 12.67 4.25 14.93
C VAL A 109 11.19 3.91 15.05
N VAL A 110 10.80 2.74 14.55
CA VAL A 110 9.49 2.16 14.77
C VAL A 110 9.61 1.05 15.81
N ARG A 111 8.73 1.08 16.81
CA ARG A 111 8.74 0.18 17.96
C ARG A 111 7.53 -0.74 17.99
N SER A 112 7.62 -1.83 18.74
CA SER A 112 6.50 -2.77 18.94
C SER A 112 5.37 -2.21 19.81
N GLY A 113 5.63 -1.16 20.58
CA GLY A 113 4.67 -0.52 21.48
C GLY A 113 4.93 0.99 21.63
N PRO A 114 3.97 1.74 22.19
CA PRO A 114 4.12 3.18 22.42
C PRO A 114 5.01 3.42 23.64
N GLY A 115 6.30 3.69 23.39
CA GLY A 115 7.25 4.04 24.45
C GLY A 115 8.69 3.70 24.11
N LEU A 116 9.64 4.36 24.78
CA LEU A 116 11.08 4.16 24.51
C LEU A 116 11.60 2.78 24.93
N ASN A 117 10.93 2.12 25.87
CA ASN A 117 11.29 0.79 26.36
C ASN A 117 10.81 -0.35 25.43
N ALA A 118 9.93 -0.05 24.46
CA ALA A 118 9.44 -1.06 23.53
C ALA A 118 10.53 -1.46 22.52
N ALA A 119 10.53 -2.73 22.12
CA ALA A 119 11.51 -3.26 21.17
C ALA A 119 11.47 -2.52 19.83
N VAL A 120 12.65 -2.29 19.25
CA VAL A 120 12.77 -1.73 17.90
C VAL A 120 12.43 -2.82 16.89
N ILE A 121 11.50 -2.54 15.98
CA ILE A 121 11.05 -3.50 14.95
C ILE A 121 11.37 -3.05 13.53
N ALA A 122 11.58 -1.75 13.31
CA ALA A 122 12.02 -1.21 12.04
C ALA A 122 12.69 0.16 12.22
N THR A 123 13.40 0.60 11.17
CA THR A 123 13.93 1.95 11.05
C THR A 123 13.47 2.54 9.73
N MET A 124 13.06 3.80 9.76
CA MET A 124 12.60 4.54 8.59
C MET A 124 13.52 5.71 8.31
N VAL A 125 13.65 6.06 7.03
CA VAL A 125 14.40 7.23 6.58
C VAL A 125 13.48 8.43 6.37
N ARG A 126 14.07 9.63 6.29
CA ARG A 126 13.37 10.86 5.91
C ARG A 126 12.54 10.63 4.64
N GLY A 127 11.32 11.16 4.62
CA GLY A 127 10.42 11.02 3.49
C GLY A 127 9.57 9.74 3.51
N ALA A 128 9.98 8.71 4.27
CA ALA A 128 9.18 7.49 4.42
C ALA A 128 7.77 7.81 4.92
N ARG A 129 6.76 7.21 4.28
CA ARG A 129 5.34 7.49 4.52
C ARG A 129 4.68 6.28 5.14
N LEU A 130 4.06 6.47 6.30
CA LEU A 130 3.46 5.39 7.05
C LEU A 130 1.98 5.67 7.30
N PRO A 131 1.06 4.82 6.82
CA PRO A 131 -0.36 4.92 7.16
C PRO A 131 -0.54 4.94 8.67
N VAL A 132 -1.24 5.95 9.20
CA VAL A 132 -1.57 6.04 10.62
C VAL A 132 -2.88 5.31 10.87
N THR A 133 -2.85 4.36 11.81
CA THR A 133 -4.00 3.53 12.19
C THR A 133 -4.53 3.84 13.58
N GLY A 134 -3.84 4.71 14.32
CA GLY A 134 -4.24 5.13 15.66
C GLY A 134 -3.17 5.97 16.33
N SER A 135 -3.39 6.28 17.60
CA SER A 135 -2.49 7.08 18.43
C SER A 135 -2.59 6.70 19.90
N SER A 136 -1.54 6.99 20.66
CA SER A 136 -1.50 6.84 22.10
C SER A 136 -0.42 7.77 22.67
N GLY A 137 -0.82 8.78 23.45
CA GLY A 137 0.09 9.81 23.94
C GLY A 137 0.90 10.45 22.80
N ASP A 138 2.23 10.45 22.95
CA ASP A 138 3.19 11.00 22.00
C ASP A 138 3.57 10.06 20.85
N TRP A 139 2.76 9.02 20.60
CA TRP A 139 3.03 8.01 19.59
C TRP A 139 1.87 7.88 18.60
N PHE A 140 2.21 7.72 17.32
CA PHE A 140 1.29 7.22 16.31
C PHE A 140 1.46 5.72 16.17
N ARG A 141 0.34 5.01 16.07
CA ARG A 141 0.30 3.64 15.57
C ARG A 141 0.30 3.69 14.05
N VAL A 142 1.21 2.97 13.43
CA VAL A 142 1.47 3.02 11.99
C VAL A 142 1.51 1.62 11.39
N ARG A 143 1.08 1.49 10.13
CA ARG A 143 1.18 0.24 9.37
C ARG A 143 2.47 0.19 8.56
N LEU A 144 3.17 -0.93 8.69
CA LEU A 144 4.39 -1.23 7.95
C LEU A 144 4.09 -1.91 6.60
N TYR A 145 5.07 -1.92 5.70
CA TYR A 145 5.03 -2.56 4.38
C TYR A 145 4.54 -4.03 4.41
N ASN A 146 4.88 -4.77 5.47
CA ASN A 146 4.46 -6.15 5.69
C ASN A 146 3.09 -6.29 6.39
N ARG A 147 2.29 -5.22 6.40
CA ARG A 147 0.98 -5.09 7.05
C ARG A 147 0.98 -5.21 8.58
N ARG A 148 2.13 -5.44 9.21
CA ARG A 148 2.25 -5.38 10.68
C ARG A 148 2.12 -3.94 11.13
N GLU A 149 1.72 -3.76 12.38
CA GLU A 149 1.67 -2.44 12.99
C GLU A 149 2.88 -2.21 13.89
N GLY A 150 3.23 -0.94 14.02
CA GLY A 150 4.27 -0.45 14.90
C GLY A 150 3.91 0.93 15.44
N TRP A 151 4.82 1.48 16.24
CA TRP A 151 4.64 2.77 16.88
C TRP A 151 5.81 3.68 16.57
N ILE A 152 5.52 4.88 16.08
CA ILE A 152 6.50 5.92 15.77
C ILE A 152 6.19 7.17 16.60
N SER A 153 7.23 7.84 17.09
CA SER A 153 7.04 9.04 17.90
C SER A 153 6.51 10.19 17.05
N LYS A 154 5.57 10.95 17.60
CA LYS A 154 4.98 12.14 16.95
C LYS A 154 6.03 13.22 16.66
N THR A 155 7.15 13.24 17.40
CA THR A 155 8.19 14.27 17.25
C THR A 155 9.09 14.08 16.03
N VAL A 156 9.16 12.86 15.49
CA VAL A 156 10.04 12.50 14.36
C VAL A 156 9.28 12.37 13.03
N VAL A 157 8.03 12.84 13.02
CA VAL A 157 7.16 12.78 11.84
C VAL A 157 6.36 14.06 11.69
N ARG A 158 6.04 14.39 10.44
CA ARG A 158 4.96 15.32 10.10
C ARG A 158 3.70 14.51 9.83
N PHE A 159 2.63 14.81 10.55
CA PHE A 159 1.33 14.19 10.34
C PHE A 159 0.56 14.89 9.21
N VAL A 160 -0.06 14.10 8.34
CA VAL A 160 -0.90 14.62 7.24
C VAL A 160 -2.19 13.79 7.16
N ALA A 161 -3.32 14.48 7.01
CA ALA A 161 -4.63 13.87 6.81
C ALA A 161 -5.18 14.26 5.44
N TYR A 162 -5.92 13.35 4.82
CA TYR A 162 -6.45 13.49 3.47
C TYR A 162 -7.96 13.22 3.47
N ASP A 163 -8.69 14.09 2.78
CA ASP A 163 -10.13 14.04 2.57
C ASP A 163 -10.57 13.11 1.42
N GLY A 164 -9.62 12.46 0.75
CA GLY A 164 -9.86 11.62 -0.43
C GLY A 164 -9.77 12.35 -1.78
N SER A 165 -9.49 13.66 -1.80
CA SER A 165 -9.22 14.42 -3.04
C SER A 165 -7.99 13.90 -3.78
N LYS A 166 -7.00 13.36 -3.06
CA LYS A 166 -5.88 12.61 -3.62
C LYS A 166 -6.22 11.12 -3.65
N PRO A 167 -5.96 10.40 -4.76
CA PRO A 167 -6.17 8.96 -4.81
C PRO A 167 -5.34 8.29 -3.71
N ILE A 168 -6.01 7.54 -2.84
CA ILE A 168 -5.37 6.64 -1.88
C ILE A 168 -5.03 5.37 -2.66
N THR A 169 -4.06 5.47 -3.56
CA THR A 169 -3.62 4.34 -4.38
C THR A 169 -2.33 3.80 -3.83
N SER A 170 -2.27 2.49 -3.65
CA SER A 170 -0.97 1.85 -3.67
C SER A 170 -0.36 2.09 -5.05
N ILE A 171 0.80 2.73 -5.08
CA ILE A 171 1.52 2.98 -6.34
C ILE A 171 2.54 1.86 -6.45
N LEU A 172 2.27 0.95 -7.40
CA LEU A 172 3.17 -0.14 -7.77
C LEU A 172 4.22 0.37 -8.75
N GLY A 173 5.47 0.45 -8.30
CA GLY A 173 6.63 0.61 -9.18
C GLY A 173 7.07 -0.75 -9.74
N PHE A 174 7.70 -0.75 -10.91
CA PHE A 174 8.43 -1.90 -11.44
C PHE A 174 9.92 -1.58 -11.49
N TYR A 175 10.73 -2.57 -11.18
CA TYR A 175 12.18 -2.48 -11.26
C TYR A 175 12.73 -3.68 -12.02
N THR A 176 13.52 -3.41 -13.06
CA THR A 176 14.25 -4.41 -13.84
C THR A 176 15.63 -3.87 -14.18
N LEU A 177 16.62 -4.76 -14.32
CA LEU A 177 17.97 -4.45 -14.79
C LEU A 177 18.10 -4.60 -16.31
N GLU A 178 17.26 -5.43 -16.91
CA GLU A 178 17.11 -5.55 -18.35
C GLU A 178 15.76 -4.98 -18.73
N GLU A 179 15.71 -3.85 -19.46
CA GLU A 179 14.74 -3.65 -20.54
C GLU A 179 14.79 -2.24 -21.12
N GLY A 180 14.88 -2.22 -22.46
CA GLY A 180 14.32 -1.29 -23.46
C GLY A 180 14.03 0.18 -23.13
N PRO A 181 14.17 1.09 -24.11
CA PRO A 181 14.15 2.55 -23.91
C PRO A 181 12.82 3.16 -23.40
N ALA A 182 11.77 2.35 -23.17
CA ALA A 182 10.42 2.82 -22.85
C ALA A 182 9.97 2.56 -21.39
N LEU A 183 10.76 1.87 -20.57
CA LEU A 183 10.40 1.58 -19.18
C LEU A 183 11.35 2.28 -18.20
N PRO A 184 10.86 2.79 -17.04
CA PRO A 184 11.71 3.41 -16.03
C PRO A 184 12.51 2.34 -15.25
N SER A 185 13.60 1.87 -15.84
CA SER A 185 14.39 0.71 -15.40
C SER A 185 15.80 1.09 -14.91
N SER A 186 15.90 1.89 -13.83
CA SER A 186 17.19 2.11 -13.16
C SER A 186 17.09 2.23 -11.64
N PHE A 187 18.16 1.82 -10.95
CA PHE A 187 18.34 2.00 -9.51
C PHE A 187 18.09 3.45 -9.10
N THR A 188 18.63 4.39 -9.87
CA THR A 188 18.48 5.83 -9.63
C THR A 188 17.02 6.28 -9.68
N VAL A 189 16.24 5.82 -10.67
CA VAL A 189 14.82 6.18 -10.76
C VAL A 189 14.06 5.64 -9.56
N PHE A 190 14.26 4.39 -9.18
CA PHE A 190 13.63 3.83 -7.98
C PHE A 190 14.04 4.58 -6.71
N ALA A 191 15.34 4.74 -6.47
CA ALA A 191 15.88 5.36 -5.27
C ALA A 191 15.47 6.83 -5.11
N ASN A 192 15.29 7.56 -6.22
CA ASN A 192 14.89 8.97 -6.21
C ASN A 192 13.37 9.18 -6.07
N ASN A 193 12.56 8.11 -6.18
CA ASN A 193 11.10 8.21 -6.19
C ASN A 193 10.43 7.38 -5.08
N THR A 194 11.18 6.99 -4.05
CA THR A 194 10.65 6.16 -2.95
C THR A 194 9.50 6.81 -2.19
N GLU A 195 9.44 8.14 -2.14
CA GLU A 195 8.34 8.90 -1.50
C GLU A 195 7.00 8.84 -2.28
N SER A 196 7.06 8.35 -3.53
CA SER A 196 5.94 8.32 -4.47
C SER A 196 5.39 6.92 -4.72
N ILE A 197 5.96 5.88 -4.09
CA ILE A 197 5.55 4.49 -4.28
C ILE A 197 5.29 3.82 -2.94
N SER A 198 4.38 2.85 -2.92
CA SER A 198 4.07 2.05 -1.72
C SER A 198 4.40 0.58 -1.89
N GLU A 199 4.54 0.14 -3.15
CA GLU A 199 4.86 -1.23 -3.51
C GLU A 199 5.82 -1.22 -4.69
N VAL A 200 6.71 -2.21 -4.77
CA VAL A 200 7.63 -2.39 -5.90
C VAL A 200 7.72 -3.86 -6.29
N GLY A 201 7.51 -4.15 -7.56
CA GLY A 201 7.75 -5.45 -8.16
C GLY A 201 9.18 -5.52 -8.70
N PHE A 202 10.01 -6.38 -8.11
CA PHE A 202 11.35 -6.68 -8.61
C PHE A 202 11.29 -7.74 -9.70
N PHE A 203 11.34 -7.30 -10.96
CA PHE A 203 11.33 -8.12 -12.16
C PHE A 203 12.74 -8.64 -12.45
N MET A 204 13.24 -9.48 -11.56
CA MET A 204 14.65 -9.89 -11.53
C MET A 204 14.83 -11.40 -11.57
N TYR A 205 13.74 -12.15 -11.69
CA TYR A 205 13.75 -13.61 -11.68
C TYR A 205 12.84 -14.17 -12.77
N ARG A 206 13.24 -15.29 -13.35
CA ARG A 206 12.43 -15.99 -14.35
C ARG A 206 12.47 -17.50 -14.15
N LEU A 207 11.44 -18.17 -14.68
CA LEU A 207 11.44 -19.62 -14.78
C LEU A 207 12.55 -20.07 -15.74
N ASN A 208 13.37 -21.03 -15.31
CA ASN A 208 14.37 -21.59 -16.20
C ASN A 208 13.67 -22.31 -17.38
N ARG A 209 14.15 -22.01 -18.59
CA ARG A 209 13.53 -22.50 -19.83
C ARG A 209 13.58 -24.01 -19.97
N TYR A 210 14.65 -24.63 -19.47
CA TYR A 210 14.96 -26.04 -19.65
C TYR A 210 14.56 -26.88 -18.43
N SER A 211 14.60 -26.28 -17.23
CA SER A 211 14.19 -26.84 -15.95
C SER A 211 13.13 -25.95 -15.29
N PRO A 212 11.84 -26.01 -15.67
CA PRO A 212 10.80 -25.09 -15.17
C PRO A 212 10.48 -25.19 -13.67
N SER A 213 11.08 -26.16 -12.99
CA SER A 213 11.09 -26.23 -11.52
C SER A 213 12.07 -25.25 -10.90
N GLU A 214 13.08 -24.78 -11.63
CA GLU A 214 14.12 -23.85 -11.17
C GLU A 214 13.79 -22.39 -11.52
N ILE A 215 14.23 -21.50 -10.66
CA ILE A 215 14.17 -20.04 -10.86
C ILE A 215 15.58 -19.54 -11.07
N GLU A 216 15.80 -18.77 -12.13
CA GLU A 216 17.08 -18.16 -12.44
C GLU A 216 17.00 -16.63 -12.38
N LYS A 217 18.15 -16.00 -12.18
CA LYS A 217 18.28 -14.54 -12.24
C LYS A 217 18.00 -14.06 -13.66
N PHE A 218 17.23 -12.99 -13.76
CA PHE A 218 16.98 -12.27 -15.00
C PHE A 218 17.80 -10.98 -14.98
N GLY A 219 18.92 -10.99 -15.70
CA GLY A 219 19.96 -9.96 -15.66
C GLY A 219 21.11 -10.31 -14.71
N GLU A 220 22.15 -9.49 -14.73
CA GLU A 220 23.38 -9.65 -13.94
C GLU A 220 23.30 -8.87 -12.63
N PHE A 221 23.20 -9.58 -11.49
CA PHE A 221 23.21 -8.96 -10.17
C PHE A 221 23.63 -9.91 -9.05
N THR A 222 24.20 -9.33 -8.01
CA THR A 222 24.58 -10.05 -6.79
C THR A 222 23.44 -10.10 -5.79
N ASP A 223 23.52 -11.03 -4.84
CA ASP A 223 22.56 -11.07 -3.74
C ASP A 223 22.67 -9.83 -2.83
N GLN A 224 23.82 -9.16 -2.85
CA GLN A 224 24.00 -7.91 -2.12
C GLN A 224 23.21 -6.77 -2.76
N ASP A 225 23.15 -6.72 -4.09
CA ASP A 225 22.32 -5.73 -4.81
C ASP A 225 20.85 -5.89 -4.44
N MET A 226 20.36 -7.13 -4.40
CA MET A 226 19.01 -7.44 -3.92
C MET A 226 18.78 -7.02 -2.47
N ARG A 227 19.72 -7.33 -1.56
CA ARG A 227 19.62 -6.90 -0.16
C ARG A 227 19.56 -5.37 -0.05
N ASN A 228 20.32 -4.64 -0.87
CA ASN A 228 20.31 -3.18 -0.89
C ASN A 228 18.96 -2.64 -1.37
N LEU A 229 18.42 -3.17 -2.47
CA LEU A 229 17.10 -2.79 -2.99
C LEU A 229 15.99 -3.03 -1.96
N VAL A 230 15.96 -4.22 -1.35
CA VAL A 230 14.99 -4.57 -0.30
C VAL A 230 15.15 -3.66 0.92
N ALA A 231 16.39 -3.33 1.32
CA ALA A 231 16.63 -2.42 2.43
C ALA A 231 16.14 -0.99 2.14
N ILE A 232 16.34 -0.49 0.91
CA ILE A 232 15.79 0.80 0.47
C ILE A 232 14.27 0.78 0.53
N SER A 233 13.63 -0.26 -0.02
CA SER A 233 12.17 -0.42 0.03
C SER A 233 11.66 -0.38 1.47
N HIS A 234 12.18 -1.25 2.34
CA HIS A 234 11.67 -1.39 3.70
C HIS A 234 11.90 -0.14 4.56
N ARG A 235 13.03 0.57 4.39
CA ARG A 235 13.31 1.84 5.09
C ARG A 235 12.43 3.01 4.62
N ASN A 236 11.83 2.89 3.45
CA ASN A 236 10.84 3.82 2.92
C ASN A 236 9.39 3.32 3.10
N ASN A 237 9.20 2.24 3.84
CA ASN A 237 7.90 1.59 4.04
C ASN A 237 7.23 1.06 2.76
N ILE A 238 8.03 0.65 1.78
CA ILE A 238 7.59 0.09 0.51
C ILE A 238 7.55 -1.45 0.60
N LEU A 239 6.45 -2.06 0.16
CA LEU A 239 6.37 -3.52 -0.01
C LEU A 239 7.21 -3.96 -1.21
N ALA A 240 8.31 -4.66 -0.95
CA ALA A 240 9.11 -5.32 -1.96
C ALA A 240 8.48 -6.68 -2.33
N MET A 241 8.15 -6.86 -3.60
CA MET A 241 7.60 -8.12 -4.13
C MET A 241 8.57 -8.74 -5.13
N PRO A 242 9.01 -9.99 -4.92
CA PRO A 242 9.73 -10.70 -5.97
C PRO A 242 8.77 -11.01 -7.11
N VAL A 243 9.18 -10.72 -8.35
CA VAL A 243 8.43 -11.10 -9.55
C VAL A 243 9.21 -12.17 -10.30
N VAL A 244 8.56 -13.32 -10.49
CA VAL A 244 9.07 -14.44 -11.28
C VAL A 244 8.23 -14.55 -12.54
N HIS A 245 8.86 -14.41 -13.72
CA HIS A 245 8.15 -14.42 -15.00
C HIS A 245 8.55 -15.60 -15.90
N ASN A 246 7.74 -15.88 -16.93
CA ASN A 246 8.01 -16.89 -17.96
C ASN A 246 8.26 -16.28 -19.35
N LEU A 247 8.53 -14.98 -19.41
CA LEU A 247 8.86 -14.27 -20.64
C LEU A 247 10.21 -14.76 -21.19
N LEU A 248 10.24 -15.03 -22.50
CA LEU A 248 11.43 -15.33 -23.26
C LEU A 248 11.83 -14.08 -24.06
N TYR A 249 13.02 -13.58 -23.80
CA TYR A 249 13.59 -12.45 -24.51
C TYR A 249 14.33 -12.97 -25.74
N ARG A 250 13.94 -12.47 -26.91
CA ARG A 250 14.61 -12.74 -28.20
C ARG A 250 14.86 -11.41 -28.90
N PRO A 251 15.85 -11.34 -29.81
CA PRO A 251 15.99 -10.18 -30.69
C PRO A 251 14.65 -9.90 -31.40
N GLY A 252 14.09 -8.71 -31.20
CA GLY A 252 12.82 -8.28 -31.81
C GLY A 252 11.55 -8.50 -30.98
N GLY A 253 11.61 -9.03 -29.74
CA GLY A 253 10.44 -9.06 -28.86
C GLY A 253 10.50 -9.98 -27.65
N GLN A 254 9.39 -9.99 -26.90
CA GLN A 254 9.18 -10.84 -25.74
C GLN A 254 7.96 -11.74 -25.95
N GLU A 255 8.09 -13.03 -25.67
CA GLU A 255 6.98 -13.97 -25.77
C GLU A 255 6.84 -14.79 -24.48
N ALA A 256 5.62 -14.91 -23.97
CA ALA A 256 5.32 -15.80 -22.86
C ALA A 256 5.45 -17.28 -23.31
N SER A 257 6.27 -18.06 -22.58
CA SER A 257 6.41 -19.48 -22.89
C SER A 257 5.30 -20.31 -22.26
N LYS A 258 4.27 -20.63 -23.04
CA LYS A 258 3.20 -21.57 -22.65
C LYS A 258 3.76 -22.97 -22.34
N GLN A 259 4.85 -23.37 -23.00
CA GLN A 259 5.47 -24.68 -22.77
C GLN A 259 6.15 -24.78 -21.40
N VAL A 260 6.83 -23.72 -20.96
CA VAL A 260 7.48 -23.66 -19.64
C VAL A 260 6.41 -23.81 -18.55
N VAL A 261 5.31 -23.07 -18.65
CA VAL A 261 4.19 -23.16 -17.70
C VAL A 261 3.52 -24.53 -17.73
N ARG A 262 3.27 -25.09 -18.92
CA ARG A 262 2.70 -26.45 -19.04
C ARG A 262 3.55 -27.51 -18.35
N ARG A 263 4.89 -27.43 -18.50
CA ARG A 263 5.82 -28.36 -17.86
C ARG A 263 5.88 -28.16 -16.34
N MET A 264 5.92 -26.92 -15.86
CA MET A 264 5.86 -26.59 -14.43
C MET A 264 4.59 -27.17 -13.77
N LEU A 265 3.45 -27.08 -14.44
CA LEU A 265 2.16 -27.56 -13.94
C LEU A 265 1.89 -29.04 -14.21
N ALA A 266 2.78 -29.76 -14.90
CA ALA A 266 2.51 -31.11 -15.41
C ALA A 266 2.31 -32.14 -14.29
N THR A 267 3.10 -32.08 -13.20
CA THR A 267 3.04 -33.06 -12.11
C THR A 267 2.96 -32.40 -10.73
N PRO A 268 2.45 -33.11 -9.70
CA PRO A 268 2.52 -32.63 -8.33
C PRO A 268 3.95 -32.28 -7.89
N GLN A 269 4.93 -33.08 -8.30
CA GLN A 269 6.35 -32.90 -7.95
C GLN A 269 6.91 -31.60 -8.53
N THR A 270 6.65 -31.31 -9.81
CA THR A 270 7.13 -30.06 -10.43
C THR A 270 6.45 -28.83 -9.82
N ARG A 271 5.17 -28.93 -9.45
CA ARG A 271 4.45 -27.87 -8.73
C ARG A 271 5.03 -27.62 -7.34
N LEU A 272 5.32 -28.68 -6.60
CA LEU A 272 5.93 -28.58 -5.26
C LEU A 272 7.35 -28.02 -5.33
N ALA A 273 8.16 -28.45 -6.29
CA ALA A 273 9.50 -27.91 -6.50
C ALA A 273 9.45 -26.40 -6.81
N PHE A 274 8.52 -25.96 -7.65
CA PHE A 274 8.32 -24.55 -7.94
C PHE A 274 7.91 -23.75 -6.69
N ILE A 275 6.93 -24.24 -5.92
CA ILE A 275 6.50 -23.61 -4.67
C ILE A 275 7.69 -23.50 -3.70
N SER A 276 8.48 -24.57 -3.56
CA SER A 276 9.65 -24.61 -2.68
C SER A 276 10.76 -23.64 -3.10
N ASN A 277 10.88 -23.30 -4.39
CA ASN A 277 11.87 -22.34 -4.87
C ASN A 277 11.42 -20.88 -4.72
N ILE A 278 10.12 -20.63 -4.51
CA ILE A 278 9.59 -19.29 -4.23
C ILE A 278 9.71 -18.92 -2.74
N ILE A 279 9.51 -19.90 -1.84
CA ILE A 279 9.49 -19.72 -0.38
C ILE A 279 10.91 -19.60 0.17
#